data_AF-A0A6A3C952-F1
#
_entry.id   AF-A0A6A3C952-F1
#
_cell.length_a   1.000
_cell.length_b   1.000
_cell.length_c   1.000
_cell.angle_alpha   90.00
_cell.angle_beta   90.00
_cell.angle_gamma   90.00
#
_symmetry.space_group_name_H-M   'P 1'
#
loop_
_entity.id
_entity.type
_entity.pdbx_description
1 polymer ?
#
loop_
_entity_poly.entity_id
_entity_poly.type
_entity_poly.pdbx_seq_one_letter_code
_entity_poly.pdbx_strand_id
1 'polypeptide(L)' 'MGISGERLLYRVPEMSKGSDSVYCFTFGNSDLLGIEAFVIGNHHQQNVWMEFDLVKSRVGFAETRCDLASQRLEMDL' A
#
# COMPACT_ATOMS: atom_id res chain seq x y z
N MET A 1 7.54 -13.40 -14.90
CA MET A 1 7.29 -12.04 -14.36
C MET A 1 7.18 -12.16 -12.86
N GLY A 2 8.00 -11.44 -12.09
CA GLY A 2 8.02 -11.50 -10.63
C GLY A 2 7.92 -10.10 -10.04
N ILE A 3 7.28 -9.96 -8.88
CA ILE A 3 7.18 -8.69 -8.16
C ILE A 3 8.32 -8.62 -7.14
N SER A 4 8.97 -7.46 -7.02
CA SER A 4 10.05 -7.25 -6.05
C SER A 4 9.56 -7.42 -4.61
N GLY A 5 10.38 -8.03 -3.76
CA GLY A 5 10.05 -8.31 -2.36
C GLY A 5 9.75 -7.03 -1.55
N GLU A 6 10.37 -5.91 -1.89
CA GLU A 6 10.12 -4.61 -1.24
C GLU A 6 8.68 -4.11 -1.36
N ARG A 7 7.92 -4.60 -2.36
CA ARG A 7 6.50 -4.28 -2.56
C ARG A 7 5.57 -5.24 -1.82
N LEU A 8 6.06 -6.42 -1.42
CA LEU A 8 5.27 -7.49 -0.81
C LEU A 8 5.53 -7.68 0.68
N LEU A 9 6.68 -7.19 1.16
CA LEU A 9 7.19 -7.43 2.48
C LEU A 9 7.33 -6.14 3.26
N TYR A 10 6.69 -6.08 4.42
CA TYR A 10 6.89 -5.02 5.39
C TYR A 10 7.92 -5.49 6.43
N ARG A 11 9.01 -4.74 6.58
CA ARG A 11 9.99 -4.98 7.64
C ARG A 11 9.39 -4.58 8.98
N VAL A 12 9.30 -5.52 9.92
CA VAL A 12 8.77 -5.24 11.26
C VAL A 12 9.79 -4.41 12.03
N PRO A 13 9.47 -3.18 12.46
CA PRO A 13 10.38 -2.37 13.26
C PRO A 13 10.77 -3.09 14.55
N GLU A 14 12.04 -2.96 14.94
CA GLU A 14 12.56 -3.45 16.22
C GLU A 14 12.48 -4.97 16.44
N MET A 15 12.12 -5.75 15.41
CA MET A 15 12.07 -7.21 15.49
C MET A 15 13.20 -7.85 14.66
N SER A 16 14.05 -8.62 15.34
CA SER A 16 15.11 -9.41 14.72
C SER A 16 15.15 -10.84 15.28
N LYS A 17 15.65 -11.77 14.47
CA LYS A 17 15.96 -13.14 14.90
C LYS A 17 17.45 -13.38 14.71
N GLY A 18 18.23 -13.12 15.76
CA GLY A 18 19.69 -13.07 15.64
C GLY A 18 20.13 -11.89 14.78
N SER A 19 20.90 -12.15 13.72
CA SER A 19 21.32 -11.16 12.73
C SER A 19 20.26 -10.82 11.69
N ASP A 20 19.18 -11.59 11.62
CA ASP A 20 18.22 -11.49 10.52
C ASP A 20 17.06 -10.54 10.86
N SER A 21 16.66 -9.73 9.88
CA SER A 21 15.46 -8.89 9.98
C SER A 21 14.20 -9.73 9.75
N VAL A 22 13.13 -9.42 10.48
CA VAL A 22 11.82 -10.06 10.31
C VAL A 22 10.94 -9.24 9.37
N TYR A 23 10.25 -9.94 8.46
CA TYR A 23 9.34 -9.34 7.48
C TYR A 23 7.96 -10.02 7.55
N CYS A 24 6.91 -9.24 7.32
CA CYS A 24 5.53 -9.72 7.17
C CYS A 24 5.06 -9.53 5.73
N PHE A 25 4.28 -10.48 5.21
CA PHE A 25 3.53 -10.26 3.98
C PHE A 25 2.45 -9.21 4.19
N THR A 26 2.28 -8.35 3.19
CA THR A 26 1.36 -7.22 3.27
C THR A 26 0.03 -7.46 2.55
N PHE A 27 -0.20 -8.70 2.09
CA PHE A 27 -1.49 -9.15 1.56
C PHE A 27 -2.14 -10.12 2.56
N GLY A 28 -3.45 -9.95 2.73
CA GLY A 28 -4.30 -10.85 3.52
C GLY A 28 -5.29 -11.58 2.64
N ASN A 29 -5.85 -12.67 3.15
CA ASN A 29 -6.89 -13.42 2.46
C ASN A 29 -8.25 -12.68 2.54
N SER A 30 -8.99 -12.63 1.44
CA SER A 30 -10.34 -12.03 1.34
C SER A 30 -11.46 -12.93 1.88
N ASP A 31 -11.17 -14.17 2.30
CA ASP A 31 -12.14 -15.11 2.86
C ASP A 31 -12.93 -14.51 4.04
N LEU A 32 -12.29 -13.67 4.87
CA LEU A 32 -12.95 -12.99 5.99
C LEU A 32 -14.01 -11.97 5.53
N LEU A 33 -13.91 -11.47 4.31
CA LEU A 33 -14.90 -10.58 3.70
C LEU A 33 -15.98 -11.37 2.95
N GLY A 34 -15.87 -12.69 2.85
CA GLY A 34 -16.82 -13.54 2.13
C GLY A 34 -16.84 -13.30 0.62
N ILE A 35 -15.76 -12.75 0.06
CA ILE A 35 -15.63 -12.44 -1.36
C ILE A 35 -14.39 -13.10 -1.95
N GLU A 36 -14.49 -13.58 -3.18
CA GLU A 36 -13.34 -14.04 -3.96
C GLU A 36 -12.82 -12.87 -4.82
N ALA A 37 -12.10 -11.93 -4.18
CA ALA A 37 -11.61 -10.73 -4.85
C ALA A 37 -10.28 -10.24 -4.27
N PHE A 38 -9.47 -9.64 -5.13
CA PHE A 38 -8.28 -8.89 -4.69
C PHE A 38 -8.69 -7.51 -4.22
N VAL A 39 -8.35 -7.17 -2.97
CA VAL A 39 -8.69 -5.88 -2.36
C VAL A 39 -7.45 -5.00 -2.27
N ILE A 40 -7.51 -3.82 -2.90
CA ILE A 40 -6.47 -2.79 -2.78
C ILE A 40 -6.74 -1.99 -1.50
N GLY A 41 -6.20 -2.48 -0.37
CA GLY A 41 -6.32 -1.86 0.94
C GLY A 41 -5.34 -0.71 1.19
N ASN A 42 -5.38 -0.16 2.42
CA ASN A 42 -4.57 0.99 2.83
C ASN A 42 -3.08 0.83 2.53
N HIS A 43 -2.47 -0.32 2.85
CA HIS A 43 -1.05 -0.55 2.63
C HIS A 43 -0.68 -0.46 1.14
N HIS A 44 -1.50 -1.02 0.24
CA HIS A 44 -1.27 -0.97 -1.20
C HIS A 44 -1.40 0.43 -1.80
N GLN A 45 -2.03 1.37 -1.10
CA GLN A 45 -2.24 2.75 -1.55
C GLN A 45 -1.19 3.73 -0.98
N GLN A 46 -0.27 3.28 -0.13
CA GLN A 46 0.79 4.14 0.40
C GLN A 46 1.68 4.67 -0.73
N ASN A 47 1.95 5.99 -0.76
CA ASN A 47 2.72 6.65 -1.81
C ASN A 47 2.15 6.46 -3.23
N VAL A 48 0.84 6.26 -3.35
CA VAL A 48 0.10 6.26 -4.61
C VAL A 48 -0.96 7.34 -4.55
N TRP A 49 -0.94 8.25 -5.53
CA TRP A 49 -2.02 9.20 -5.75
C TRP A 49 -3.17 8.49 -6.47
N MET A 50 -4.35 8.55 -5.86
CA MET A 50 -5.56 7.86 -6.31
C MET A 50 -6.59 8.89 -6.79
N GLU A 51 -7.10 8.73 -8.00
CA GLU A 51 -8.19 9.57 -8.51
C GLU A 51 -9.42 8.72 -8.86
N PHE A 52 -10.59 9.14 -8.38
CA PHE A 52 -11.86 8.47 -8.64
C PHE A 52 -12.73 9.36 -9.54
N ASP A 53 -12.76 9.07 -10.84
CA ASP A 53 -13.65 9.74 -11.79
C ASP A 53 -14.98 8.97 -11.84
N LEU A 54 -15.94 9.43 -11.02
CA LEU A 54 -17.27 8.82 -10.93
C LEU A 54 -18.11 9.03 -12.20
N VAL A 55 -17.87 10.13 -12.95
CA VAL A 55 -18.65 10.45 -14.16
C VAL A 55 -18.27 9.51 -15.31
N LYS A 56 -16.98 9.15 -15.41
CA LYS A 56 -16.47 8.25 -16.44
C LYS A 56 -16.26 6.81 -15.95
N SER A 57 -16.55 6.53 -14.69
CA SER A 57 -16.32 5.24 -14.04
C SER A 57 -14.87 4.76 -14.16
N ARG A 58 -13.91 5.62 -13.81
CA ARG A 58 -12.47 5.32 -13.92
C ARG A 58 -11.74 5.56 -12.60
N VAL A 59 -10.68 4.80 -12.39
CA VAL A 59 -9.71 5.01 -11.32
C VAL A 59 -8.34 5.26 -11.92
N GLY A 60 -7.69 6.36 -11.51
CA GLY A 60 -6.34 6.73 -11.90
C GLY A 60 -5.34 6.48 -10.78
N PHE A 61 -4.12 6.12 -11.13
CA PHE A 61 -3.01 5.86 -10.21
C PHE A 61 -1.76 6.59 -10.70
N ALA A 62 -1.05 7.25 -9.79
CA ALA A 62 0.28 7.79 -10.05
C ALA A 62 1.19 7.60 -8.83
N GLU A 63 2.47 7.30 -9.05
CA GLU A 63 3.45 7.29 -7.97
C GLU A 63 3.55 8.69 -7.35
N THR A 64 3.54 8.78 -6.03
CA THR A 64 3.64 10.05 -5.32
C THR A 64 4.50 9.94 -4.07
N ARG A 65 4.99 11.08 -3.60
CA ARG A 65 5.68 11.23 -2.32
C ARG A 65 4.71 11.90 -1.36
N CYS A 66 3.95 11.09 -0.61
CA CYS A 66 2.86 11.58 0.25
C CYS A 66 3.36 12.60 1.28
N ASP A 67 4.60 12.45 1.77
CA ASP A 67 5.28 13.39 2.65
C ASP A 67 5.41 14.79 2.03
N LEU A 68 5.88 14.86 0.78
CA LEU A 68 6.03 16.14 0.06
C LEU A 68 4.68 16.70 -0.41
N ALA A 69 3.78 15.82 -0.84
CA ALA A 69 2.45 16.21 -1.31
C ALA A 69 1.62 16.85 -0.18
N SER A 70 1.62 16.25 1.02
CA SER A 70 0.84 16.75 2.15
C SER A 70 1.30 18.15 2.60
N GLN A 71 2.61 18.40 2.59
CA GLN A 71 3.17 19.73 2.87
C GLN A 71 2.72 20.78 1.84
N ARG A 72 2.69 20.43 0.55
CA ARG A 72 2.29 21.35 -0.53
C ARG A 72 0.80 21.63 -0.56
N LEU A 73 -0.01 20.66 -0.13
CA LEU A 73 -1.46 20.76 -0.08
C LEU A 73 -1.96 21.36 1.24
N GLU A 74 -1.06 21.78 2.12
CA GLU A 74 -1.39 22.31 3.46
C GLU A 74 -2.31 21.35 4.25
N MET A 75 -2.11 20.05 4.04
CA MET A 75 -2.81 19.03 4.79
C MET A 75 -2.03 18.80 6.08
N ASP A 76 -2.54 19.36 7.19
CA ASP A 76 -2.02 19.06 8.53
C ASP A 76 -2.12 17.55 8.78
N LEU A 77 -0.95 16.88 8.84
CA LEU A 77 -0.79 15.49 9.25
C LEU A 77 -0.02 15.44 10.57
#